data_AF-A0A7R9QXD2-F1
#
_entry.id   AF-A0A7R9QXD2-F1
#
_cell.length_a   1.000
_cell.length_b   1.000
_cell.length_c   1.000
_cell.angle_alpha   90.00
_cell.angle_beta   90.00
_cell.angle_gamma   90.00
#
_symmetry.space_group_name_H-M   'P 1'
#
loop_
_entity.id
_entity.type
_entity.pdbx_description
1 polymer ?
#
loop_
_entity_poly.entity_id
_entity_poly.type
_entity_poly.pdbx_seq_one_letter_code
_entity_poly.pdbx_strand_id
1 'polypeptide(L)'
;MPKITTFDDLVDHLRTIFEGNDIDVDYVQNIMLSYRMNTRVYPESGGQRNGKYNLMLVCWSEGPVVTRIHDHSDSHCFMKMLTGSVHEIRYE
;
A
#
# COMPACT_ATOMS: atom_id res chain seq x y z
N MET A 1 18.01 6.40 1.31
CA MET A 1 16.58 6.13 1.56
C MET A 1 16.31 6.32 3.04
N PRO A 2 15.13 6.86 3.42
CA PRO A 2 14.76 6.99 4.82
C PRO A 2 14.67 5.63 5.49
N LYS A 3 14.91 5.58 6.79
CA LYS A 3 14.85 4.35 7.58
C LYS A 3 13.42 4.14 8.05
N ILE A 4 12.70 3.22 7.41
CA ILE A 4 11.33 2.84 7.79
C ILE A 4 11.40 1.63 8.73
N THR A 5 11.17 1.84 10.02
CA THR A 5 11.25 0.79 11.05
C THR A 5 9.90 0.37 11.61
N THR A 6 8.92 1.28 11.58
CA THR A 6 7.55 1.06 12.05
C THR A 6 6.52 1.34 10.94
N PHE A 7 5.26 0.97 11.19
CA PHE A 7 4.17 1.34 10.29
C PHE A 7 3.91 2.85 10.33
N ASP A 8 4.05 3.48 11.50
CA ASP A 8 3.89 4.93 11.65
C ASP A 8 4.95 5.68 10.85
N ASP A 9 6.21 5.21 10.85
CA ASP A 9 7.28 5.78 10.01
C ASP A 9 6.88 5.77 8.52
N LEU A 10 6.25 4.68 8.05
CA LEU A 10 5.77 4.56 6.69
C LEU A 10 4.63 5.54 6.42
N VAL A 11 3.64 5.60 7.31
CA VAL A 11 2.49 6.50 7.18
C VAL A 11 2.93 7.96 7.15
N ASP A 12 3.86 8.36 8.01
CA ASP A 12 4.37 9.73 8.06
C ASP A 12 5.15 10.10 6.79
N HIS A 13 5.94 9.18 6.24
CA HIS A 13 6.59 9.41 4.96
C HIS A 13 5.60 9.54 3.80
N LEU A 14 4.57 8.68 3.76
CA LEU A 14 3.52 8.77 2.74
C LEU A 14 2.76 10.10 2.85
N ARG A 15 2.45 10.56 4.07
CA ARG A 15 1.83 11.89 4.28
C ARG A 15 2.67 12.99 3.63
N THR A 16 3.96 13.04 3.92
CA THR A 16 4.88 14.04 3.35
C THR A 16 4.98 13.95 1.83
N ILE A 17 5.07 12.74 1.26
CA ILE A 17 5.14 12.56 -0.20
C ILE A 17 3.88 13.09 -0.88
N PHE A 18 2.71 12.73 -0.34
CA PHE A 18 1.42 13.09 -0.91
C PHE A 18 0.95 14.48 -0.50
N GLU A 19 1.71 15.28 0.26
CA GLU A 19 1.43 16.72 0.40
C GLU A 19 1.63 17.48 -0.92
N GLY A 20 2.57 17.02 -1.76
CA GLY A 20 2.79 17.51 -3.12
C GLY A 20 1.64 17.20 -4.08
N ASN A 21 1.62 17.86 -5.24
CA ASN A 21 0.65 17.58 -6.31
C ASN A 21 1.19 16.60 -7.36
N ASP A 22 2.52 16.46 -7.42
CA ASP A 22 3.20 15.49 -8.27
C ASP A 22 3.90 14.47 -7.36
N ILE A 23 3.82 13.21 -7.74
CA ILE A 23 4.46 12.11 -7.00
C ILE A 23 5.49 11.42 -7.89
N ASP A 24 6.62 11.07 -7.28
CA ASP A 24 7.58 10.15 -7.88
C ASP A 24 7.13 8.71 -7.57
N VAL A 25 6.62 8.02 -8.60
CA VAL A 25 6.07 6.67 -8.51
C VAL A 25 7.14 5.67 -8.03
N ASP A 26 8.36 5.79 -8.53
CA ASP A 26 9.47 4.90 -8.16
C ASP A 26 9.88 5.14 -6.70
N TYR A 27 9.86 6.40 -6.25
CA TYR A 27 10.12 6.73 -4.86
C TYR A 27 9.06 6.13 -3.93
N VAL A 28 7.77 6.29 -4.24
CA VAL A 28 6.67 5.71 -3.45
C VAL A 28 6.81 4.19 -3.38
N GLN A 29 7.08 3.52 -4.50
CA GLN A 29 7.28 2.08 -4.55
C GLN A 29 8.45 1.64 -3.67
N ASN A 30 9.58 2.35 -3.72
CA ASN A 30 10.75 2.05 -2.90
C ASN A 30 10.48 2.22 -1.40
N ILE A 31 9.78 3.29 -1.01
CA ILE A 31 9.36 3.53 0.38
C ILE A 31 8.45 2.41 0.87
N MET A 32 7.42 2.07 0.09
CA MET A 32 6.52 0.95 0.40
C MET A 32 7.30 -0.36 0.55
N LEU A 33 8.22 -0.67 -0.37
CA LEU A 33 9.04 -1.89 -0.31
C LEU A 33 10.00 -1.94 0.88
N SER A 34 10.49 -0.79 1.36
CA SER A 34 11.43 -0.70 2.49
C SER A 34 10.82 -1.13 3.83
N TYR A 35 9.51 -0.93 4.02
CA TYR A 35 8.82 -1.36 5.23
C TYR A 35 8.88 -2.88 5.40
N ARG A 36 9.20 -3.34 6.61
CA ARG A 36 9.18 -4.76 7.00
C ARG A 36 8.27 -4.89 8.20
N MET A 37 7.21 -5.67 8.03
CA MET A 37 6.27 -5.94 9.11
C MET A 37 6.95 -6.80 10.18
N ASN A 38 6.94 -6.34 11.44
CA ASN A 38 7.68 -6.92 12.56
C ASN A 38 6.80 -7.64 13.58
N THR A 39 5.47 -7.55 13.46
CA THR A 39 4.50 -8.27 14.30
C THR A 39 3.32 -8.74 13.45
N ARG A 40 2.57 -9.74 13.92
CA ARG A 40 1.27 -10.14 13.33
C ARG A 40 0.11 -9.26 13.80
N VAL A 41 0.39 -8.21 14.56
CA VAL A 41 -0.61 -7.22 14.94
C VAL A 41 -0.72 -6.26 13.76
N TYR A 42 -1.81 -6.38 13.03
CA TYR A 42 -2.12 -5.47 11.96
C TYR A 42 -2.47 -4.11 12.56
N PRO A 43 -2.00 -3.00 11.97
CA PRO A 43 -2.48 -1.68 12.35
C PRO A 43 -4.02 -1.71 12.34
N GLU A 44 -4.64 -1.20 13.39
CA GLU A 44 -6.09 -0.96 13.36
C GLU A 44 -6.39 -0.18 12.08
N SER A 45 -7.42 -0.60 11.35
CA SER A 45 -7.77 -0.08 10.04
C SER A 45 -8.18 1.39 10.12
N GLY A 46 -7.21 2.28 10.25
CA GLY A 46 -7.36 3.72 10.11
C GLY A 46 -7.14 4.06 8.65
N GLY A 47 -8.18 3.92 7.83
CA GLY A 47 -8.15 4.39 6.46
C GLY A 47 -7.90 5.89 6.46
N GLN A 48 -6.66 6.31 6.25
CA GLN A 48 -6.35 7.72 6.18
C GLN A 48 -6.72 8.22 4.79
N ARG A 49 -7.71 9.11 4.75
CA ARG A 49 -8.15 9.81 3.55
C ARG A 49 -7.84 11.28 3.75
N ASN A 50 -6.80 11.77 3.08
CA ASN A 50 -6.47 13.20 3.07
C ASN A 50 -6.94 13.90 1.78
N GLY A 51 -7.76 13.23 0.97
CA GLY A 51 -8.20 13.69 -0.34
C GLY A 51 -7.19 13.46 -1.46
N LYS A 52 -5.97 12.99 -1.16
CA LYS A 52 -4.90 12.76 -2.13
C LYS A 52 -4.55 11.28 -2.32
N TYR A 53 -4.66 10.48 -1.26
CA TYR A 53 -4.53 9.02 -1.36
C TYR A 53 -5.46 8.32 -0.37
N ASN A 54 -5.65 7.01 -0.58
CA ASN A 54 -6.23 6.11 0.40
C ASN A 54 -5.20 5.03 0.73
N LEU A 55 -4.94 4.78 2.02
CA LEU A 55 -4.15 3.65 2.48
C LEU A 55 -5.07 2.64 3.16
N MET A 56 -5.00 1.39 2.72
CA MET A 56 -5.88 0.31 3.18
C MET A 56 -5.08 -0.97 3.43
N LEU A 57 -5.48 -1.73 4.43
CA LEU A 57 -5.05 -3.10 4.63
C LEU A 57 -6.12 -4.03 4.06
N VAL A 58 -5.72 -4.90 3.13
CA VAL A 58 -6.61 -5.92 2.56
C VAL A 58 -6.20 -7.28 3.11
N CYS A 59 -7.14 -7.96 3.76
CA CYS A 59 -6.97 -9.33 4.24
C CYS A 59 -7.88 -10.26 3.44
N TRP A 60 -7.28 -11.27 2.80
CA TRP A 60 -8.01 -12.33 2.13
C TRP A 60 -8.12 -13.54 3.05
N SER A 61 -9.31 -14.14 3.11
CA SER A 61 -9.53 -15.40 3.84
C SER A 61 -8.67 -16.54 3.29
N GLU A 62 -8.45 -17.56 4.09
CA GLU A 62 -7.75 -18.77 3.65
C GLU A 62 -8.49 -19.47 2.49
N GLY A 63 -7.73 -20.00 1.54
CA GLY A 63 -8.24 -20.67 0.33
C GLY A 63 -8.17 -19.80 -0.93
N PRO A 64 -8.58 -20.34 -2.10
CA PRO A 64 -8.57 -19.59 -3.35
C PRO A 64 -9.58 -18.43 -3.29
N VAL A 65 -9.08 -17.20 -3.23
CA VAL A 65 -9.89 -15.98 -3.36
C VAL A 65 -9.60 -15.34 -4.70
N VAL A 66 -10.65 -15.13 -5.48
CA VAL A 66 -10.57 -14.42 -6.76
C VAL A 66 -11.24 -13.06 -6.63
N THR A 67 -10.56 -12.01 -7.07
CA THR A 67 -11.16 -10.69 -7.26
C THR A 67 -11.76 -10.61 -8.66
N ARG A 68 -12.74 -9.72 -8.85
CA ARG A 68 -13.23 -9.41 -10.20
C ARG A 68 -12.13 -8.67 -10.96
N ILE A 69 -12.12 -8.80 -12.29
CA ILE A 69 -11.35 -7.91 -13.16
C ILE A 69 -11.89 -6.48 -12.95
N HIS A 70 -10.99 -5.53 -12.68
CA HIS A 70 -11.33 -4.14 -12.40
C HIS A 70 -10.20 -3.20 -12.82
N ASP A 71 -10.55 -1.93 -13.03
CA ASP A 71 -9.60 -0.83 -13.21
C ASP A 71 -9.39 -0.05 -11.89
N HIS A 72 -8.53 0.96 -11.96
CA HIS A 72 -8.26 1.88 -10.85
C HIS A 72 -8.65 3.34 -11.18
N SER A 73 -9.52 3.56 -12.16
CA SER A 73 -10.14 4.85 -12.50
C SER A 73 -9.14 6.03 -12.55
N ASP A 74 -8.09 5.91 -13.38
CA ASP A 74 -6.99 6.89 -13.53
C ASP A 74 -6.21 7.25 -12.25
N SER A 75 -6.32 6.44 -11.20
CA SER A 75 -5.55 6.60 -9.97
C SER A 75 -4.34 5.67 -9.93
N HIS A 76 -3.23 6.12 -9.33
CA HIS A 76 -2.12 5.24 -9.01
C HIS A 76 -2.52 4.22 -7.93
N CYS A 77 -2.24 2.94 -8.16
CA CYS A 77 -2.45 1.85 -7.22
C CYS A 77 -1.11 1.20 -6.87
N PHE A 78 -0.80 1.12 -5.58
CA PHE A 78 0.41 0.48 -5.07
C PHE A 78 0.01 -0.66 -4.14
N MET A 79 0.43 -1.88 -4.47
CA MET A 79 0.19 -3.06 -3.65
C MET A 79 1.50 -3.58 -3.06
N LYS A 80 1.51 -3.79 -1.74
CA LYS A 80 2.62 -4.42 -1.02
C LYS A 80 2.12 -5.67 -0.32
N MET A 81 2.69 -6.82 -0.66
CA MET A 81 2.46 -8.05 0.09
C MET A 81 3.11 -7.96 1.48
N LEU A 82 2.30 -8.16 2.53
CA LEU A 82 2.76 -8.22 3.92
C LEU A 82 2.93 -9.66 4.42
N THR A 83 2.05 -10.57 4.01
CA THR A 83 2.08 -12.00 4.36
C THR A 83 1.35 -12.80 3.28
N GLY A 84 1.78 -14.04 3.04
CA GLY A 84 1.19 -14.92 2.02
C GLY A 84 1.64 -14.54 0.60
N SER A 85 0.78 -14.83 -0.39
CA SER A 85 1.03 -14.54 -1.80
C SER A 85 -0.24 -14.11 -2.52
N VAL A 86 -0.07 -13.32 -3.57
CA VAL A 86 -1.11 -12.94 -4.53
C VAL A 86 -0.60 -13.26 -5.93
N HIS A 87 -1.49 -13.73 -6.80
CA HIS A 87 -1.22 -13.90 -8.22
C HIS A 87 -2.00 -12.85 -8.99
N GLU A 88 -1.28 -11.90 -9.62
CA GLU A 88 -1.87 -10.86 -10.45
C GLU A 88 -1.90 -11.30 -11.92
N ILE A 89 -3.05 -11.12 -12.58
CA ILE A 89 -3.23 -11.31 -14.02
C ILE A 89 -3.65 -9.97 -14.61
N ARG A 90 -2.90 -9.50 -15.61
CA ARG A 90 -3.17 -8.23 -16.29
C ARG A 90 -3.96 -8.49 -17.58
N TYR A 91 -4.94 -7.62 -17.84
CA TYR A 91 -5.78 -7.62 -19.04
C TYR A 91 -5.58 -6.30 -19.80
N GLU A 92 -5.80 -6.33 -21.11
CA GLU A 92 -5.77 -5.15 -22.00
C GLU A 92 -7.15 -4.50 -22.15
#